data_AF-A0A091P6A7-F1
#
_entry.id   AF-A0A091P6A7-F1
#
_cell.length_a   1.000
_cell.length_b   1.000
_cell.length_c   1.000
_cell.angle_alpha   90.00
_cell.angle_beta   90.00
_cell.angle_gamma   90.00
#
_symmetry.space_group_name_H-M   'P 1'
#
loop_
_entity.id
_entity.type
_entity.pdbx_description
1 polymer ?
#
loop_
_entity_poly.entity_id
_entity_poly.type
_entity_poly.pdbx_seq_one_letter_code
_entity_poly.pdbx_strand_id
1 'polypeptide(L)'
;DQVLRITASNEEQIALLRALGEQADLQVDFWLDPTSPGHPADLRVPFPSLQAVKIFLETNSISYSIMIEDVQELVDEENRAMMKSRRIERSTRTFDFASYHTIDEV
;
A
#
# COMPACT_ATOMS: atom_id res chain seq x y z
N ASP A 1 0.83 -6.91 -4.30
CA ASP A 1 -0.24 -5.94 -3.96
C ASP A 1 0.21 -4.55 -4.39
N GLN A 2 -0.72 -3.67 -4.70
CA GLN A 2 -0.42 -2.27 -5.05
C GLN A 2 -1.16 -1.33 -4.09
N VAL A 3 -0.57 -0.17 -3.80
CA VAL A 3 -1.25 0.90 -3.07
C VAL A 3 -1.58 2.03 -4.03
N LEU A 4 -2.87 2.27 -4.20
CA LEU A 4 -3.42 3.31 -5.05
C LEU A 4 -3.84 4.49 -4.17
N ARG A 5 -3.29 5.67 -4.44
CA ARG A 5 -3.77 6.92 -3.88
C ARG A 5 -4.87 7.47 -4.78
N ILE A 6 -6.07 7.52 -4.25
CA ILE A 6 -7.28 7.93 -4.94
C ILE A 6 -7.69 9.29 -4.40
N THR A 7 -8.09 10.21 -5.27
CA THR A 7 -8.64 11.51 -4.82
C THR A 7 -10.08 11.59 -5.28
N ALA A 8 -11.01 11.46 -4.34
CA ALA A 8 -12.43 11.58 -4.62
C ALA A 8 -12.78 13.07 -4.75
N SER A 9 -13.28 13.50 -5.90
CA SER A 9 -13.67 14.90 -6.13
C SER A 9 -15.04 15.24 -5.52
N ASN A 10 -15.92 14.26 -5.39
CA ASN A 10 -17.33 14.43 -5.00
C ASN A 10 -17.75 13.38 -3.95
N GLU A 11 -18.83 13.66 -3.20
CA GLU A 11 -19.40 12.69 -2.25
C GLU A 11 -19.88 11.39 -2.92
N GLU A 12 -20.35 11.46 -4.17
CA GLU A 12 -20.74 10.27 -4.95
C GLU A 12 -19.55 9.32 -5.15
N GLN A 13 -18.36 9.86 -5.43
CA GLN A 13 -17.15 9.05 -5.58
C GLN A 13 -16.74 8.39 -4.25
N ILE A 14 -16.98 9.08 -3.12
CA ILE A 14 -16.75 8.51 -1.78
C ILE A 14 -17.70 7.35 -1.52
N ALA A 15 -18.97 7.48 -1.89
CA ALA A 15 -19.95 6.41 -1.75
C ALA A 15 -19.58 5.19 -2.61
N LEU A 16 -19.12 5.41 -3.85
CA LEU A 16 -18.63 4.36 -4.74
C LEU A 16 -17.40 3.64 -4.18
N LEU A 17 -16.45 4.38 -3.60
CA LEU A 17 -15.27 3.80 -2.96
C LEU A 17 -15.65 2.97 -1.72
N ARG A 18 -16.61 3.45 -0.92
CA ARG A 18 -17.15 2.66 0.20
C ARG A 18 -17.78 1.36 -0.27
N ALA A 19 -18.61 1.42 -1.31
CA ALA A 19 -19.23 0.23 -1.89
C ALA A 19 -18.18 -0.76 -2.45
N LEU A 20 -17.09 -0.25 -3.04
CA LEU A 20 -15.97 -1.07 -3.49
C LEU A 20 -15.27 -1.78 -2.31
N GLY A 21 -15.13 -1.11 -1.17
CA GLY A 21 -14.59 -1.69 0.07
C GLY A 21 -15.45 -2.77 0.68
N GLU A 22 -16.77 -2.64 0.56
CA GLU A 22 -17.71 -3.65 1.05
C GLU A 22 -17.75 -4.91 0.17
N GLN A 23 -17.21 -4.87 -1.05
CA GLN A 23 -17.09 -6.05 -1.90
C GLN A 23 -16.02 -7.00 -1.36
N ALA A 24 -16.47 -7.98 -0.57
CA ALA A 24 -15.64 -9.06 -0.04
C ALA A 24 -14.89 -9.85 -1.13
N ASP A 25 -15.41 -9.86 -2.37
CA ASP A 25 -14.79 -10.52 -3.52
C ASP A 25 -13.46 -9.88 -3.93
N LEU A 26 -13.30 -8.57 -3.70
CA LEU A 26 -12.10 -7.84 -4.11
C LEU A 26 -11.02 -7.83 -3.03
N GLN A 27 -11.38 -8.07 -1.75
CA GLN A 27 -10.46 -8.05 -0.60
C GLN A 27 -9.56 -6.81 -0.57
N VAL A 28 -10.13 -5.64 -0.87
CA VAL A 28 -9.40 -4.36 -0.83
C VAL A 28 -9.39 -3.81 0.59
N ASP A 29 -8.26 -3.22 0.99
CA ASP A 29 -8.11 -2.62 2.32
C ASP A 29 -7.88 -1.11 2.18
N PHE A 30 -8.71 -0.30 2.83
CA PHE A 30 -8.44 1.14 2.93
C PHE A 30 -7.39 1.40 4.02
N TRP A 31 -6.23 1.91 3.60
CA TRP A 31 -5.18 2.40 4.51
C TRP A 31 -5.44 3.82 4.98
N LEU A 32 -6.05 4.64 4.13
CA LEU A 32 -6.50 5.97 4.47
C LEU A 32 -7.93 6.15 3.95
N ASP A 33 -8.87 6.29 4.87
CA ASP A 33 -10.29 6.39 4.54
C ASP A 33 -10.63 7.67 3.78
N PRO A 34 -11.49 7.59 2.75
CA PRO A 34 -12.04 8.76 2.08
C PRO A 34 -13.02 9.47 3.02
N THR A 35 -12.51 10.43 3.78
CA THR A 35 -13.28 11.19 4.79
C THR A 35 -14.07 12.34 4.19
N SER A 36 -13.54 13.02 3.16
CA SER A 36 -14.22 14.14 2.50
C SER A 36 -13.73 14.36 1.07
N PRO A 37 -14.53 14.99 0.20
CA PRO A 37 -14.14 15.26 -1.17
C PRO A 37 -12.91 16.18 -1.21
N GLY A 38 -12.00 15.91 -2.14
CA GLY A 38 -10.71 16.57 -2.26
C GLY A 38 -9.61 16.01 -1.35
N HIS A 39 -9.93 15.11 -0.41
CA HIS A 39 -8.90 14.46 0.40
C HIS A 39 -8.40 13.18 -0.28
N PRO A 40 -7.08 12.92 -0.23
CA PRO A 40 -6.52 11.68 -0.72
C PRO A 40 -6.97 10.52 0.17
N ALA A 41 -7.30 9.40 -0.45
CA ALA A 41 -7.59 8.12 0.17
C ALA A 41 -6.58 7.10 -0.36
N ASP A 42 -6.06 6.24 0.51
CA ASP A 42 -5.05 5.25 0.15
C ASP A 42 -5.71 3.87 0.23
N LEU A 43 -5.73 3.17 -0.90
CA LEU A 43 -6.37 1.87 -1.07
C LEU A 43 -5.31 0.82 -1.42
N ARG A 44 -5.17 -0.18 -0.55
CA ARG A 44 -4.40 -1.38 -0.83
C ARG A 44 -5.24 -2.35 -1.63
N VAL A 45 -4.74 -2.74 -2.79
CA VAL A 45 -5.42 -3.64 -3.70
C VAL A 45 -4.56 -4.89 -3.95
N PRO A 46 -5.12 -6.09 -3.71
CA PRO A 46 -4.45 -7.33 -4.08
C PRO A 46 -4.23 -7.43 -5.59
N PHE A 47 -3.12 -8.04 -6.02
CA PHE A 47 -2.86 -8.33 -7.44
C PHE A 47 -4.04 -8.96 -8.21
N PRO A 48 -4.75 -9.99 -7.69
CA PRO A 48 -5.86 -10.60 -8.41
C PRO A 48 -7.03 -9.63 -8.65
N SER A 49 -7.24 -8.69 -7.74
CA SER A 49 -8.35 -7.72 -7.77
C SER A 49 -7.96 -6.41 -8.45
N LEU A 50 -6.67 -6.21 -8.72
CA LEU A 50 -6.10 -4.96 -9.24
C LEU A 50 -6.77 -4.50 -10.53
N GLN A 51 -6.93 -5.42 -11.47
CA GLN A 51 -7.47 -5.08 -12.78
C GLN A 51 -8.95 -4.68 -12.69
N ALA A 52 -9.73 -5.37 -11.85
CA ALA A 52 -11.12 -5.02 -11.59
C ALA A 52 -11.24 -3.63 -10.94
N VAL A 53 -10.38 -3.33 -9.95
CA VAL A 53 -10.36 -2.03 -9.27
C VAL A 53 -9.93 -0.90 -10.22
N LYS A 54 -8.91 -1.10 -11.05
CA LYS A 54 -8.50 -0.09 -12.05
C LYS A 54 -9.63 0.22 -13.04
N ILE A 55 -10.28 -0.82 -13.57
CA ILE A 55 -11.43 -0.65 -14.49
C ILE A 55 -12.57 0.09 -13.78
N PHE A 56 -12.86 -0.24 -12.51
CA PHE A 56 -13.88 0.45 -11.72
C PHE A 56 -13.54 1.94 -11.52
N LEU A 57 -12.30 2.27 -11.17
CA LEU A 57 -11.86 3.66 -11.00
C LEU A 57 -11.95 4.45 -12.31
N GLU A 58 -11.53 3.86 -13.42
CA GLU A 58 -11.60 4.49 -14.75
C GLU A 58 -13.05 4.69 -15.22
N THR A 59 -13.91 3.70 -15.02
CA THR A 59 -15.34 3.76 -15.39
C THR A 59 -16.07 4.87 -14.62
N ASN A 60 -15.72 5.05 -13.35
CA ASN A 60 -16.30 6.10 -12.50
C ASN A 60 -15.56 7.45 -12.63
N SER A 61 -14.60 7.57 -13.57
CA SER A 61 -13.79 8.78 -13.78
C SER A 61 -13.12 9.30 -12.51
N ILE A 62 -12.72 8.37 -11.63
CA ILE A 62 -12.05 8.68 -10.37
C ILE A 62 -10.55 8.77 -10.65
N SER A 63 -9.96 9.91 -10.30
CA SER A 63 -8.51 10.07 -10.44
C SER A 63 -7.77 9.26 -9.39
N TYR A 64 -6.88 8.39 -9.86
CA TYR A 64 -6.00 7.59 -9.02
C TYR A 64 -4.55 7.75 -9.46
N SER A 65 -3.64 7.63 -8.50
CA SER A 65 -2.20 7.62 -8.70
C SER A 65 -1.63 6.38 -8.02
N ILE A 66 -0.70 5.70 -8.68
CA ILE A 66 -0.06 4.52 -8.12
C ILE A 66 1.03 5.01 -7.17
N MET A 67 0.83 4.86 -5.86
CA MET A 67 1.82 5.26 -4.87
C MET A 67 2.88 4.18 -4.70
N ILE A 68 2.44 2.91 -4.75
CA ILE A 68 3.33 1.75 -4.70
C ILE A 68 2.94 0.81 -5.84
N GLU A 69 3.82 0.72 -6.84
CA GLU A 69 3.63 -0.14 -8.02
C GLU A 69 3.85 -1.62 -7.71
N ASP A 70 4.76 -1.98 -6.81
CA ASP A 70 4.81 -3.35 -6.31
C ASP A 70 5.26 -3.39 -4.86
N VAL A 71 4.31 -3.69 -3.97
CA VAL A 71 4.62 -3.90 -2.55
C VAL A 71 5.55 -5.10 -2.37
N GLN A 72 5.51 -6.10 -3.27
CA GLN A 72 6.42 -7.27 -3.17
C GLN A 72 7.85 -6.91 -3.54
N GLU A 73 8.06 -6.09 -4.58
CA GLU A 73 9.40 -5.68 -5.00
C GLU A 73 10.09 -4.82 -3.93
N LEU A 74 9.35 -3.90 -3.29
CA LEU A 74 9.87 -3.10 -2.18
C LEU A 74 10.19 -3.94 -0.94
N VAL A 75 9.35 -4.94 -0.63
CA VAL A 75 9.62 -5.88 0.48
C VAL A 75 10.85 -6.75 0.19
N ASP A 76 11.06 -7.14 -1.07
CA ASP A 76 12.25 -7.90 -1.48
C ASP A 76 13.53 -7.04 -1.46
N GLU A 77 13.45 -5.76 -1.84
CA GLU A 77 14.55 -4.78 -1.72
C GLU A 77 14.90 -4.55 -0.24
N GLU A 78 13.91 -4.30 0.62
CA GLU A 78 14.09 -4.14 2.07
C GLU A 78 14.67 -5.42 2.72
N ASN A 79 14.17 -6.61 2.37
CA ASN A 79 14.72 -7.87 2.86
C ASN A 79 16.18 -8.05 2.43
N ARG A 80 16.54 -7.66 1.21
CA ARG A 80 17.93 -7.69 0.74
C ARG A 80 18.81 -6.69 1.48
N ALA A 81 18.30 -5.50 1.78
CA ALA A 81 19.01 -4.50 2.56
C ALA A 81 19.27 -4.99 3.99
N MET A 82 18.25 -5.56 4.66
CA MET A 82 18.38 -6.17 6.00
C MET A 82 19.35 -7.35 6.04
N MET A 83 19.35 -8.23 5.04
CA MET A 83 20.33 -9.33 4.97
C MET A 83 21.78 -8.83 4.81
N LYS A 84 21.98 -7.71 4.13
CA LYS A 84 23.29 -7.06 4.00
C LYS A 84 23.72 -6.39 5.30
N SER A 85 22.83 -5.64 5.96
CA SER A 85 23.15 -5.00 7.25
C SER A 85 23.48 -6.04 8.33
N ARG A 86 22.72 -7.14 8.42
CA ARG A 86 22.95 -8.24 9.38
C ARG A 86 24.30 -8.95 9.20
N ARG A 87 24.85 -8.97 7.99
CA ARG A 87 26.22 -9.47 7.73
C ARG A 87 27.30 -8.49 8.19
N ILE A 88 27.03 -7.19 8.09
CA ILE A 88 27.95 -6.12 8.51
C ILE A 88 27.98 -6.02 10.05
N GLU A 89 26.82 -6.04 10.71
CA GLU A 89 26.74 -6.01 12.18
C GLU A 89 27.42 -7.21 12.85
N ARG A 90 27.37 -8.40 12.24
CA ARG A 90 28.15 -9.56 12.74
C ARG A 90 29.67 -9.34 12.71
N SER A 91 30.15 -8.36 11.93
CA SER A 91 31.57 -8.02 11.80
C SER A 91 32.00 -6.81 12.65
N THR A 92 31.05 -6.00 13.15
CA THR A 92 31.32 -4.79 13.95
C THR A 92 30.57 -4.83 15.28
N ARG A 93 31.28 -4.71 16.42
CA ARG A 93 30.72 -4.74 17.80
C ARG A 93 29.87 -3.50 18.17
N THR A 94 29.22 -2.87 17.20
CA THR A 94 28.41 -1.66 17.34
C THR A 94 27.03 -1.93 16.77
N PHE A 95 26.02 -1.84 17.64
CA PHE A 95 24.61 -2.03 17.32
C PHE A 95 24.12 -0.85 16.46
N ASP A 96 23.57 -1.15 15.28
CA ASP A 96 23.15 -0.13 14.33
C ASP A 96 21.64 0.20 14.47
N PHE A 97 21.34 1.25 15.25
CA PHE A 97 19.97 1.75 15.45
C PHE A 97 19.29 2.31 14.19
N ALA A 98 19.99 2.43 13.06
CA ALA A 98 19.39 2.85 11.79
C ALA A 98 18.74 1.68 11.01
N SER A 99 18.82 0.45 11.52
CA SER A 99 18.28 -0.75 10.88
C SER A 99 17.13 -1.37 11.68
N TYR A 100 16.17 -2.01 11.00
CA TYR A 100 15.11 -2.78 11.66
C TYR A 100 15.67 -4.12 12.15
N HIS A 101 15.56 -4.37 13.46
CA HIS A 101 15.97 -5.63 14.09
C HIS A 101 14.78 -6.57 14.27
N THR A 102 15.03 -7.87 14.25
CA THR A 102 14.00 -8.88 14.53
C THR A 102 13.69 -8.92 16.03
N ILE A 103 12.49 -9.36 16.43
CA ILE A 103 12.04 -9.38 17.83
C ILE A 103 12.91 -10.27 18.76
N ASP A 104 13.73 -11.16 18.19
CA ASP A 104 14.69 -12.01 18.91
C ASP A 104 16.00 -11.26 19.24
N GLU A 105 16.22 -10.07 18.67
CA GLU A 105 17.43 -9.25 18.80
C GLU A 105 17.26 -8.03 19.74
N VAL A 106 16.11 -7.88 20.44
CA VAL A 106 15.83 -6.82 21.44
C VAL A 106 15.77 -7.32 22.89
#